data_AF-A0A0F9E596-F1
#
_entry.id   AF-A0A0F9E596-F1
#
_cell.length_a   1.000
_cell.length_b   1.000
_cell.length_c   1.000
_cell.angle_alpha   90.00
_cell.angle_beta   90.00
_cell.angle_gamma   90.00
#
_symmetry.space_group_name_H-M   'P 1'
#
loop_
_entity.id
_entity.type
_entity.pdbx_description
1 polymer ?
#
loop_
_entity_poly.entity_id
_entity_poly.type
_entity_poly.pdbx_seq_one_letter_code
_entity_poly.pdbx_strand_id
1 'polypeptide(L)'
;MNSLLSRDDFRETVFRRDRDICVFCFEPAVDAHHIIERRLWPDGGYYPDNGASVCGEHHLDCEMTILSVEDCRRAAGITKIIVPPHLYPDTIYDKWGNPILPSGQRLRGELFFDESVQKILSRGEVLDCFTTWVKYPRTWHVWWSPGVTKDDRVNTNVHTFVNQRVIVTEKMDGENTSMYCDHIHARSIDGRSHPSRDWVKQFWSQIAHNIPYGWRICGENLFAKHSIAYNDLTSYFQGFSIWNDRNECLSWDETLEWFELLQIAPVKVLYDDIFDEEKIKKLYLATDWERSEGYVIRKATKFPYGAFKICVAKYVRDNHVATSKHWMYGQPVEPNKISPS
;
A
#
# COMPACT_ATOMS: atom_id res chain seq x y z
N MET A 1 2.97 -23.45 -15.67
CA MET A 1 4.32 -23.11 -15.17
C MET A 1 4.44 -21.60 -15.25
N ASN A 2 4.46 -20.87 -14.12
CA ASN A 2 4.75 -19.43 -14.14
C ASN A 2 6.20 -19.26 -13.71
N SER A 3 7.10 -19.78 -14.52
CA SER A 3 8.52 -19.49 -14.38
C SER A 3 8.76 -18.09 -14.93
N LEU A 4 9.55 -17.31 -14.20
CA LEU A 4 10.16 -16.11 -14.73
C LEU A 4 11.01 -16.49 -15.95
N LEU A 5 10.85 -15.77 -17.05
CA LEU A 5 11.59 -16.01 -18.29
C LEU A 5 12.65 -14.94 -18.51
N SER A 6 13.61 -15.24 -19.40
CA SER A 6 14.44 -14.19 -19.98
C SER A 6 13.59 -13.28 -20.87
N ARG A 7 14.10 -12.10 -21.23
CA ARG A 7 13.39 -11.16 -22.11
C ARG A 7 13.04 -11.79 -23.46
N ASP A 8 13.98 -12.53 -24.04
CA ASP A 8 13.83 -13.12 -25.37
C ASP A 8 12.86 -14.31 -25.31
N ASP A 9 13.02 -15.19 -24.31
CA ASP A 9 12.10 -16.31 -24.08
C ASP A 9 10.68 -15.82 -23.79
N PHE A 10 10.52 -14.71 -23.05
CA PHE A 10 9.23 -14.08 -22.80
C PHE A 10 8.57 -13.64 -24.10
N ARG A 11 9.31 -12.91 -24.96
CA ARG A 11 8.81 -12.46 -26.26
C ARG A 11 8.38 -13.64 -27.12
N GLU A 12 9.26 -14.63 -27.29
CA GLU A 12 8.96 -15.83 -28.09
C GLU A 12 7.77 -16.61 -27.54
N THR A 13 7.67 -16.76 -26.23
CA THR A 13 6.58 -17.51 -25.59
C THR A 13 5.24 -16.81 -25.79
N VAL A 14 5.20 -15.48 -25.61
CA VAL A 14 3.99 -14.67 -25.80
C VAL A 14 3.55 -14.71 -27.27
N PHE A 15 4.49 -14.53 -28.21
CA PHE A 15 4.19 -14.57 -29.65
C PHE A 15 3.70 -15.95 -30.09
N ARG A 16 4.38 -17.01 -29.66
CA ARG A 16 3.97 -18.39 -29.97
C ARG A 16 2.58 -18.72 -29.42
N ARG A 17 2.27 -18.28 -28.19
CA ARG A 17 0.94 -18.47 -27.59
C ARG A 17 -0.15 -17.79 -28.43
N ASP A 18 0.12 -16.57 -28.86
CA ASP A 18 -0.84 -15.73 -29.59
C ASP A 18 -0.76 -15.90 -31.11
N ARG A 19 0.03 -16.87 -31.60
CA ARG A 19 0.21 -17.22 -33.02
C ARG A 19 0.77 -16.08 -33.87
N ASP A 20 1.70 -15.31 -33.31
CA ASP A 20 2.44 -14.22 -33.96
C ASP A 20 1.55 -13.07 -34.49
N ILE A 21 0.30 -13.01 -34.03
CA ILE A 21 -0.68 -11.99 -34.40
C ILE A 21 -1.14 -11.19 -33.18
N CYS A 22 -1.61 -9.98 -33.44
CA CYS A 22 -2.21 -9.12 -32.44
C CYS A 22 -3.49 -9.76 -31.90
N VAL A 23 -3.58 -9.89 -30.58
CA VAL A 23 -4.75 -10.50 -29.92
C VAL A 23 -6.06 -9.72 -30.10
N PHE A 24 -5.99 -8.46 -30.56
CA PHE A 24 -7.17 -7.59 -30.75
C PHE A 24 -7.66 -7.51 -32.20
N CYS A 25 -6.77 -7.47 -33.19
CA CYS A 25 -7.14 -7.25 -34.60
C CYS A 25 -6.59 -8.28 -35.60
N PHE A 26 -5.84 -9.28 -35.14
CA PHE A 26 -5.25 -10.34 -35.99
C PHE A 26 -4.17 -9.89 -37.00
N GLU A 27 -3.81 -8.61 -37.03
CA GLU A 27 -2.62 -8.11 -37.75
C GLU A 27 -1.32 -8.65 -37.13
N PRO A 28 -0.18 -8.66 -37.84
CA PRO A 28 1.10 -9.12 -37.28
C PRO A 28 1.46 -8.42 -35.96
N ALA A 29 1.82 -9.19 -34.94
CA ALA A 29 2.29 -8.64 -33.67
C ALA A 29 3.72 -8.09 -33.82
N VAL A 30 3.98 -6.94 -33.20
CA VAL A 30 5.30 -6.30 -33.20
C VAL A 30 5.92 -6.23 -31.81
N ASP A 31 5.08 -6.27 -30.76
CA ASP A 31 5.51 -6.19 -29.37
C ASP A 31 4.84 -7.24 -28.48
N ALA A 32 5.61 -7.74 -27.50
CA ALA A 32 5.12 -8.57 -26.41
C ALA A 32 4.81 -7.65 -25.23
N HIS A 33 3.62 -7.08 -25.26
CA HIS A 33 3.21 -6.04 -24.33
C HIS A 33 3.09 -6.59 -22.91
N HIS A 34 3.72 -5.92 -21.95
CA HIS A 34 3.54 -6.23 -20.54
C HIS A 34 2.20 -5.68 -20.06
N ILE A 35 1.29 -6.58 -19.70
CA ILE A 35 -0.07 -6.26 -19.23
C ILE A 35 -0.02 -5.38 -17.98
N ILE A 36 0.81 -5.74 -17.00
CA ILE A 36 1.19 -4.86 -15.88
C ILE A 36 2.66 -4.49 -16.04
N GLU A 37 2.94 -3.19 -15.93
CA GLU A 37 4.25 -2.58 -16.14
C GLU A 37 5.37 -3.29 -15.37
N ARG A 38 6.41 -3.72 -16.11
CA ARG A 38 7.57 -4.46 -15.59
C ARG A 38 8.30 -3.73 -14.46
N ARG A 39 8.34 -2.40 -14.45
CA ARG A 39 8.98 -1.60 -13.37
C ARG A 39 8.35 -1.82 -11.98
N LEU A 40 7.11 -2.29 -11.92
CA LEU A 40 6.44 -2.62 -10.65
C LEU A 40 6.93 -3.96 -10.06
N TRP A 41 7.57 -4.80 -10.87
CA TRP A 41 8.02 -6.12 -10.49
C TRP A 41 9.48 -6.09 -10.00
N PRO A 42 9.79 -6.71 -8.86
CA PRO A 42 11.17 -6.76 -8.36
C PRO A 42 12.10 -7.60 -9.26
N ASP A 43 11.54 -8.48 -10.09
CA ASP A 43 12.23 -9.41 -10.99
C ASP A 43 12.04 -9.08 -12.48
N GLY A 44 11.44 -7.92 -12.78
CA GLY A 44 11.15 -7.46 -14.14
C GLY A 44 9.88 -8.04 -14.76
N GLY A 45 9.16 -8.97 -14.12
CA GLY A 45 7.79 -9.31 -14.51
C GLY A 45 7.61 -10.05 -15.84
N TYR A 46 8.68 -10.68 -16.36
CA TYR A 46 8.69 -11.47 -17.61
C TYR A 46 8.01 -12.84 -17.44
N TYR A 47 6.76 -12.82 -17.03
CA TYR A 47 5.92 -14.01 -16.88
C TYR A 47 5.01 -14.13 -18.10
N PRO A 48 4.83 -15.33 -18.70
CA PRO A 48 3.94 -15.51 -19.85
C PRO A 48 2.53 -14.92 -19.66
N ASP A 49 1.98 -15.08 -18.46
CA ASP A 49 0.64 -14.58 -18.10
C ASP A 49 0.59 -13.06 -17.83
N ASN A 50 1.73 -12.36 -17.92
CA ASN A 50 1.84 -10.89 -17.89
C ASN A 50 2.16 -10.31 -19.28
N GLY A 51 2.09 -11.11 -20.34
CA GLY A 51 2.39 -10.69 -21.71
C GLY A 51 1.22 -10.89 -22.66
N ALA A 52 1.05 -10.00 -23.64
CA ALA A 52 0.13 -10.15 -24.76
C ALA A 52 0.76 -9.66 -26.07
N SER A 53 0.59 -10.41 -27.17
CA SER A 53 1.09 -10.03 -28.49
C SER A 53 0.19 -8.97 -29.10
N VAL A 54 0.76 -7.81 -29.43
CA VAL A 54 0.00 -6.66 -29.94
C VAL A 54 0.71 -6.00 -31.13
N CYS A 55 -0.08 -5.39 -32.01
CA CYS A 55 0.43 -4.49 -33.05
C CYS A 55 0.80 -3.13 -32.42
N GLY A 56 1.42 -2.23 -33.20
CA GLY A 56 1.87 -0.93 -32.70
C GLY A 56 0.74 -0.02 -32.19
N GLU A 57 -0.44 -0.08 -32.81
CA GLU A 57 -1.62 0.68 -32.41
C GLU A 57 -2.16 0.20 -31.06
N HIS A 58 -2.51 -1.09 -30.94
CA HIS A 58 -3.01 -1.64 -29.68
C HIS A 58 -1.96 -1.63 -28.57
N HIS A 59 -0.66 -1.70 -28.89
CA HIS A 59 0.38 -1.45 -27.90
C HIS A 59 0.19 -0.06 -27.27
N LEU A 60 0.03 0.99 -28.09
CA LEU A 60 -0.18 2.34 -27.61
C LEU A 60 -1.49 2.49 -26.83
N ASP A 61 -2.58 1.87 -27.27
CA ASP A 61 -3.87 1.90 -26.56
C ASP A 61 -3.78 1.26 -25.17
N CYS A 62 -3.03 0.17 -25.03
CA CYS A 62 -2.77 -0.44 -23.73
C CYS A 62 -1.89 0.46 -22.84
N GLU A 63 -0.86 1.10 -23.39
CA GLU A 63 -0.02 2.07 -22.67
C GLU A 63 -0.82 3.29 -22.18
N MET A 64 -1.74 3.78 -23.01
CA MET A 64 -2.68 4.86 -22.69
C MET A 64 -3.83 4.41 -21.80
N THR A 65 -3.95 3.12 -21.51
CA THR A 65 -5.01 2.50 -20.71
C THR A 65 -6.43 2.66 -21.29
N ILE A 66 -6.52 2.88 -22.60
CA ILE A 66 -7.78 2.82 -23.36
C ILE A 66 -8.26 1.38 -23.41
N LEU A 67 -7.34 0.46 -23.72
CA LEU A 67 -7.54 -0.96 -23.51
C LEU A 67 -7.11 -1.32 -22.10
N SER A 68 -8.01 -1.96 -21.36
CA SER A 68 -7.74 -2.33 -19.98
C SER A 68 -6.86 -3.58 -19.87
N VAL A 69 -6.29 -3.78 -18.69
CA VAL A 69 -5.60 -5.01 -18.30
C VAL A 69 -6.50 -6.24 -18.50
N GLU A 70 -7.79 -6.12 -18.19
CA GLU A 70 -8.75 -7.21 -18.35
C GLU A 70 -9.09 -7.48 -19.82
N ASP A 71 -9.12 -6.45 -20.67
CA ASP A 71 -9.28 -6.62 -22.11
C ASP A 71 -8.09 -7.40 -22.69
N CYS A 72 -6.87 -7.06 -22.27
CA CYS A 72 -5.65 -7.80 -22.67
C CYS A 72 -5.71 -9.27 -22.23
N ARG A 73 -6.06 -9.53 -20.97
CA ARG A 73 -6.16 -10.89 -20.43
C ARG A 73 -7.19 -11.71 -21.20
N ARG A 74 -8.37 -11.14 -21.44
CA ARG A 74 -9.46 -11.80 -22.18
C ARG A 74 -9.06 -12.08 -23.63
N ALA A 75 -8.48 -11.10 -24.32
CA ALA A 75 -8.05 -11.25 -25.71
C ALA A 75 -6.95 -12.31 -25.88
N ALA A 76 -6.00 -12.37 -24.93
CA ALA A 76 -4.91 -13.36 -24.92
C ALA A 76 -5.30 -14.73 -24.32
N GLY A 77 -6.54 -14.91 -23.85
CA GLY A 77 -7.00 -16.15 -23.21
C GLY A 77 -6.32 -16.47 -21.87
N ILE A 78 -5.82 -15.46 -21.15
CA ILE A 78 -5.14 -15.60 -19.86
C ILE A 78 -6.18 -15.70 -18.75
N THR A 79 -6.25 -16.87 -18.10
CA THR A 79 -7.17 -17.11 -16.97
C THR A 79 -6.50 -16.98 -15.61
N LYS A 80 -5.17 -17.12 -15.58
CA LYS A 80 -4.39 -17.00 -14.35
C LYS A 80 -3.92 -15.56 -14.17
N ILE A 81 -4.50 -14.87 -13.18
CA ILE A 81 -4.11 -13.51 -12.83
C ILE A 81 -2.81 -13.55 -12.01
N ILE A 82 -1.80 -12.83 -12.50
CA ILE A 82 -0.59 -12.53 -11.76
C ILE A 82 -0.42 -11.01 -11.63
N VAL A 83 0.07 -10.58 -10.47
CA VAL A 83 0.33 -9.18 -10.15
C VAL A 83 1.66 -9.08 -9.38
N PRO A 84 2.33 -7.91 -9.40
CA PRO A 84 3.51 -7.65 -8.59
C PRO A 84 3.31 -8.05 -7.12
N PRO A 85 4.34 -8.55 -6.41
CA PRO A 85 4.17 -9.12 -5.07
C PRO A 85 3.59 -8.18 -3.99
N HIS A 86 3.70 -6.87 -4.20
CA HIS A 86 3.17 -5.83 -3.30
C HIS A 86 1.72 -5.41 -3.62
N LEU A 87 1.20 -5.82 -4.78
CA LEU A 87 -0.19 -5.59 -5.19
C LEU A 87 -1.09 -6.78 -4.80
N TYR A 88 -2.39 -6.59 -4.96
CA TYR A 88 -3.44 -7.47 -4.46
C TYR A 88 -4.17 -8.16 -5.63
N PRO A 89 -4.15 -9.50 -5.75
CA PRO A 89 -4.77 -10.19 -6.89
C PRO A 89 -6.28 -9.97 -7.05
N ASP A 90 -6.98 -9.60 -5.98
CA ASP A 90 -8.41 -9.30 -5.93
C ASP A 90 -8.74 -7.83 -6.25
N THR A 91 -7.72 -7.00 -6.50
CA THR A 91 -7.89 -5.60 -6.90
C THR A 91 -7.69 -5.46 -8.41
N ILE A 92 -8.55 -4.68 -9.06
CA ILE A 92 -8.41 -4.34 -10.48
C ILE A 92 -7.42 -3.17 -10.59
N TYR A 93 -6.47 -3.29 -11.52
CA TYR A 93 -5.46 -2.28 -11.78
C TYR A 93 -5.44 -1.88 -13.26
N ASP A 94 -5.03 -0.65 -13.54
CA ASP A 94 -4.53 -0.31 -14.87
C ASP A 94 -3.10 -0.86 -15.09
N LYS A 95 -2.59 -0.69 -16.31
CA LYS A 95 -1.23 -1.12 -16.69
C LYS A 95 -0.16 -0.61 -15.73
N TRP A 96 -0.31 0.62 -15.24
CA TRP A 96 0.67 1.34 -14.42
C TRP A 96 0.55 1.04 -12.93
N GLY A 97 -0.31 0.09 -12.54
CA GLY A 97 -0.48 -0.35 -11.16
C GLY A 97 -1.38 0.58 -10.34
N ASN A 98 -2.19 1.42 -10.99
CA ASN A 98 -3.17 2.26 -10.32
C ASN A 98 -4.45 1.45 -10.04
N PRO A 99 -4.90 1.33 -8.77
CA PRO A 99 -6.15 0.66 -8.46
C PRO A 99 -7.35 1.36 -9.12
N ILE A 100 -8.27 0.57 -9.67
CA ILE A 100 -9.53 1.06 -10.25
C ILE A 100 -10.67 0.76 -9.27
N LEU A 101 -11.41 1.79 -8.86
CA LEU A 101 -12.58 1.68 -8.00
C LEU A 101 -13.81 1.20 -8.80
N PRO A 102 -14.83 0.61 -8.15
CA PRO A 102 -16.09 0.24 -8.81
C PRO A 102 -16.80 1.42 -9.50
N SER A 103 -16.55 2.65 -9.06
CA SER A 103 -17.06 3.88 -9.68
C SER A 103 -16.41 4.21 -11.03
N GLY A 104 -15.32 3.52 -11.41
CA GLY A 104 -14.48 3.83 -12.56
C GLY A 104 -13.39 4.86 -12.27
N GLN A 105 -13.41 5.50 -11.11
CA GLN A 105 -12.31 6.37 -10.66
C GLN A 105 -11.06 5.55 -10.35
N ARG A 106 -9.89 6.18 -10.48
CA ARG A 106 -8.58 5.54 -10.29
C ARG A 106 -7.87 6.15 -9.09
N LEU A 107 -7.19 5.32 -8.31
CA LEU A 107 -6.30 5.75 -7.23
C LEU A 107 -4.88 5.92 -7.75
N ARG A 108 -4.08 6.78 -7.12
CA ARG A 108 -2.69 7.01 -7.56
C ARG A 108 -1.74 5.94 -7.01
N GLY A 109 -1.12 5.18 -7.91
CA GLY A 109 -0.14 4.12 -7.61
C GLY A 109 1.31 4.58 -7.56
N GLU A 110 2.24 3.61 -7.55
CA GLU A 110 3.70 3.81 -7.44
C GLU A 110 4.28 4.64 -8.59
N LEU A 111 3.85 4.39 -9.82
CA LEU A 111 4.39 5.05 -11.01
C LEU A 111 3.58 6.27 -11.45
N PHE A 112 2.52 6.64 -10.74
CA PHE A 112 1.61 7.70 -11.20
C PHE A 112 2.36 9.00 -11.51
N PHE A 113 3.25 9.47 -10.62
CA PHE A 113 3.98 10.73 -10.81
C PHE A 113 5.23 10.64 -11.70
N ASP A 114 5.52 9.48 -12.29
CA ASP A 114 6.61 9.32 -13.26
C ASP A 114 6.29 10.12 -14.53
N GLU A 115 7.28 10.83 -15.06
CA GLU A 115 7.08 11.74 -16.20
C GLU A 115 6.62 11.00 -17.47
N SER A 116 7.12 9.79 -17.72
CA SER A 116 6.71 9.01 -18.90
C SER A 116 5.27 8.53 -18.75
N VAL A 117 4.88 8.16 -17.53
CA VAL A 117 3.52 7.71 -17.21
C VAL A 117 2.53 8.86 -17.27
N GLN A 118 2.87 10.03 -16.75
CA GLN A 118 2.03 11.22 -16.87
C GLN A 118 1.78 11.61 -18.34
N LYS A 119 2.82 11.59 -19.18
CA LYS A 119 2.70 11.90 -20.61
C LYS A 119 1.76 10.94 -21.33
N ILE A 120 1.87 9.63 -21.08
CA ILE A 120 1.06 8.64 -21.80
C ILE A 120 -0.39 8.59 -21.29
N LEU A 121 -0.61 8.76 -19.98
CA LEU A 121 -1.96 8.89 -19.43
C LEU A 121 -2.65 10.18 -19.88
N SER A 122 -1.91 11.28 -20.05
CA SER A 122 -2.43 12.51 -20.63
C SER A 122 -2.85 12.33 -22.09
N ARG A 123 -2.09 11.56 -22.89
CA ARG A 123 -2.46 11.24 -24.28
C ARG A 123 -3.71 10.38 -24.37
N GLY A 124 -3.94 9.51 -23.38
CA GLY A 124 -5.16 8.73 -23.26
C GLY A 124 -6.37 9.51 -22.71
N GLU A 125 -6.21 10.77 -22.32
CA GLU A 125 -7.26 11.62 -21.74
C GLU A 125 -7.91 11.02 -20.46
N VAL A 126 -7.15 10.22 -19.70
CA VAL A 126 -7.66 9.51 -18.50
C VAL A 126 -7.25 10.16 -17.17
N LEU A 127 -6.52 11.28 -17.19
CA LEU A 127 -6.01 11.92 -15.96
C LEU A 127 -7.15 12.42 -15.05
N ASP A 128 -8.26 12.86 -15.62
CA ASP A 128 -9.43 13.34 -14.88
C ASP A 128 -10.18 12.20 -14.15
N CYS A 129 -9.88 10.93 -14.48
CA CYS A 129 -10.41 9.78 -13.77
C CYS A 129 -9.72 9.56 -12.41
N PHE A 130 -8.60 10.23 -12.12
CA PHE A 130 -7.82 9.99 -10.91
C PHE A 130 -8.30 10.84 -9.72
N THR A 131 -8.57 10.20 -8.60
CA THR A 131 -8.77 10.90 -7.33
C THR A 131 -7.43 11.33 -6.72
N THR A 132 -7.47 12.17 -5.70
CA THR A 132 -6.33 12.46 -4.82
C THR A 132 -6.07 11.34 -3.81
N TRP A 133 -6.99 10.37 -3.70
CA TRP A 133 -6.96 9.35 -2.67
C TRP A 133 -5.98 8.22 -3.01
N VAL A 134 -5.31 7.72 -1.99
CA VAL A 134 -4.29 6.69 -2.09
C VAL A 134 -4.53 5.63 -1.03
N LYS A 135 -4.56 4.36 -1.46
CA LYS A 135 -4.64 3.21 -0.55
C LYS A 135 -3.34 3.10 0.24
N TYR A 136 -3.43 2.96 1.57
CA TYR A 136 -2.23 2.79 2.40
C TYR A 136 -1.50 1.47 2.06
N PRO A 137 -0.18 1.51 1.77
CA PRO A 137 0.57 0.33 1.34
C PRO A 137 0.56 -0.81 2.34
N ARG A 138 0.88 -2.02 1.86
CA ARG A 138 1.13 -3.15 2.74
C ARG A 138 2.54 -3.04 3.32
N THR A 139 2.64 -2.96 4.64
CA THR A 139 3.93 -3.06 5.35
C THR A 139 4.39 -4.52 5.39
N TRP A 140 5.63 -4.76 4.97
CA TRP A 140 6.23 -6.09 4.95
C TRP A 140 6.87 -6.43 6.31
N HIS A 141 6.90 -7.70 6.65
CA HIS A 141 7.51 -8.19 7.88
C HIS A 141 9.04 -8.13 7.79
N VAL A 142 9.73 -7.79 8.88
CA VAL A 142 11.16 -8.11 9.01
C VAL A 142 11.36 -9.62 9.07
N TRP A 143 12.53 -10.11 8.65
CA TRP A 143 12.80 -11.56 8.56
C TRP A 143 12.81 -12.28 9.91
N TRP A 144 13.00 -11.56 11.02
CA TRP A 144 12.90 -12.08 12.39
C TRP A 144 11.50 -11.93 13.00
N SER A 145 10.48 -11.50 12.24
CA SER A 145 9.11 -11.41 12.73
C SER A 145 8.51 -12.82 12.88
N PRO A 146 8.05 -13.23 14.07
CA PRO A 146 7.48 -14.56 14.26
C PRO A 146 6.04 -14.67 13.74
N GLY A 147 5.25 -13.60 13.77
CA GLY A 147 3.85 -13.58 13.31
C GLY A 147 3.64 -13.53 11.79
N VAL A 148 4.53 -14.12 10.99
CA VAL A 148 4.40 -14.18 9.52
C VAL A 148 3.40 -15.28 9.15
N THR A 149 2.28 -14.89 8.53
CA THR A 149 1.31 -15.86 7.98
C THR A 149 1.60 -16.18 6.51
N LYS A 150 0.88 -17.16 5.92
CA LYS A 150 1.06 -17.55 4.50
C LYS A 150 0.79 -16.41 3.52
N ASP A 151 -0.05 -15.44 3.91
CA ASP A 151 -0.42 -14.29 3.07
C ASP A 151 0.49 -13.08 3.28
N ASP A 152 1.40 -13.14 4.25
CA ASP A 152 2.32 -12.05 4.56
C ASP A 152 3.54 -12.03 3.64
N ARG A 153 4.08 -10.83 3.45
CA ARG A 153 5.32 -10.61 2.71
C ARG A 153 6.43 -10.30 3.69
N VAL A 154 7.57 -10.97 3.52
CA VAL A 154 8.77 -10.74 4.31
C VAL A 154 9.72 -9.86 3.52
N ASN A 155 10.13 -8.75 4.11
CA ASN A 155 11.26 -7.97 3.66
C ASN A 155 12.55 -8.72 4.05
N THR A 156 13.13 -9.39 3.06
CA THR A 156 14.38 -10.13 3.21
C THR A 156 15.62 -9.23 3.17
N ASN A 157 15.47 -7.93 2.87
CA ASN A 157 16.57 -7.01 2.69
C ASN A 157 16.49 -5.81 3.65
N VAL A 158 16.67 -6.09 4.94
CA VAL A 158 16.82 -5.07 5.98
C VAL A 158 18.09 -4.23 5.81
N HIS A 159 19.02 -4.61 4.91
CA HIS A 159 20.20 -3.80 4.61
C HIS A 159 19.84 -2.41 4.07
N THR A 160 18.62 -2.23 3.56
CA THR A 160 18.08 -0.93 3.15
C THR A 160 18.03 0.09 4.29
N PHE A 161 18.05 -0.34 5.56
CA PHE A 161 18.10 0.50 6.75
C PHE A 161 19.52 0.75 7.28
N VAL A 162 20.52 -0.01 6.84
CA VAL A 162 21.90 0.11 7.37
C VAL A 162 22.44 1.52 7.13
N ASN A 163 23.07 2.08 8.17
CA ASN A 163 23.58 3.46 8.21
C ASN A 163 22.51 4.56 8.01
N GLN A 164 21.23 4.22 8.14
CA GLN A 164 20.14 5.20 8.10
C GLN A 164 19.65 5.46 9.54
N ARG A 165 19.27 6.70 9.85
CA ARG A 165 18.45 7.00 11.02
C ARG A 165 17.06 6.38 10.81
N VAL A 166 16.63 5.57 11.77
CA VAL A 166 15.35 4.88 11.74
C VAL A 166 14.53 5.26 12.96
N ILE A 167 13.22 5.30 12.77
CA ILE A 167 12.25 5.47 13.82
C ILE A 167 11.54 4.14 13.98
N VAL A 168 11.62 3.59 15.18
CA VAL A 168 10.83 2.43 15.56
C VAL A 168 9.70 2.90 16.44
N THR A 169 8.46 2.68 16.00
CA THR A 169 7.26 3.03 16.75
C THR A 169 6.55 1.78 17.22
N GLU A 170 5.80 1.90 18.30
CA GLU A 170 4.85 0.87 18.69
C GLU A 170 3.84 0.62 17.56
N LYS A 171 3.57 -0.66 17.29
CA LYS A 171 2.52 -1.04 16.36
C LYS A 171 1.22 -1.20 17.14
N MET A 172 0.33 -0.23 16.95
CA MET A 172 -0.98 -0.25 17.59
C MET A 172 -1.93 -1.18 16.83
N ASP A 173 -2.78 -1.89 17.57
CA ASP A 173 -3.82 -2.80 17.04
C ASP A 173 -5.16 -2.07 16.99
N GLY A 174 -5.47 -1.51 15.81
CA GLY A 174 -6.72 -0.81 15.56
C GLY A 174 -7.12 -0.88 14.09
N GLU A 175 -7.73 0.19 13.60
CA GLU A 175 -8.09 0.34 12.20
C GLU A 175 -7.30 1.48 11.53
N ASN A 176 -6.44 1.10 10.58
CA ASN A 176 -5.79 2.05 9.68
C ASN A 176 -6.80 3.06 9.10
N THR A 177 -6.50 4.34 9.28
CA THR A 177 -7.33 5.47 8.85
C THR A 177 -6.47 6.49 8.11
N SER A 178 -6.95 6.96 6.97
CA SER A 178 -6.34 8.02 6.16
C SER A 178 -7.29 9.21 6.05
N MET A 179 -6.78 10.40 6.35
CA MET A 179 -7.52 11.67 6.35
C MET A 179 -6.95 12.62 5.30
N TYR A 180 -7.83 13.25 4.55
CA TYR A 180 -7.58 14.29 3.54
C TYR A 180 -8.40 15.52 3.93
N CYS A 181 -8.23 16.63 3.21
CA CYS A 181 -9.07 17.81 3.43
C CYS A 181 -10.55 17.59 3.07
N ASP A 182 -10.82 16.68 2.14
CA ASP A 182 -12.12 16.44 1.52
C ASP A 182 -12.66 15.03 1.76
N HIS A 183 -11.86 14.13 2.33
CA HIS A 183 -12.22 12.73 2.48
C HIS A 183 -11.53 12.05 3.67
N ILE A 184 -12.16 10.99 4.19
CA ILE A 184 -11.59 10.11 5.21
C ILE A 184 -11.98 8.67 4.89
N HIS A 185 -11.01 7.75 4.95
CA HIS A 185 -11.26 6.35 4.68
C HIS A 185 -10.42 5.44 5.58
N ALA A 186 -10.92 4.24 5.84
CA ALA A 186 -10.11 3.16 6.41
C ALA A 186 -9.13 2.64 5.34
N ARG A 187 -8.40 1.55 5.57
CA ARG A 187 -7.51 1.00 4.53
C ARG A 187 -8.19 0.72 3.19
N SER A 188 -9.46 0.31 3.21
CA SER A 188 -10.30 0.21 2.01
C SER A 188 -11.03 1.54 1.79
N ILE A 189 -10.93 2.07 0.57
CA ILE A 189 -11.54 3.37 0.21
C ILE A 189 -13.07 3.32 0.35
N ASP A 190 -13.71 2.30 -0.21
CA ASP A 190 -15.18 2.13 -0.20
C ASP A 190 -15.71 1.49 1.10
N GLY A 191 -15.16 1.90 2.25
CA GLY A 191 -15.53 1.35 3.55
C GLY A 191 -16.98 1.69 3.95
N ARG A 192 -17.75 0.68 4.39
CA ARG A 192 -19.08 0.88 4.99
C ARG A 192 -18.99 1.71 6.25
N SER A 193 -20.00 2.54 6.55
CA SER A 193 -20.05 3.24 7.84
C SER A 193 -20.13 2.24 8.99
N HIS A 194 -19.42 2.52 10.09
CA HIS A 194 -19.39 1.68 11.28
C HIS A 194 -19.26 2.58 12.52
N PRO A 195 -20.00 2.31 13.64
CA PRO A 195 -19.99 3.17 14.82
C PRO A 195 -18.60 3.39 15.45
N SER A 196 -17.69 2.42 15.30
CA SER A 196 -16.30 2.56 15.77
C SER A 196 -15.52 3.69 15.07
N ARG A 197 -16.05 4.26 13.99
CA ARG A 197 -15.43 5.33 13.22
C ARG A 197 -16.00 6.71 13.54
N ASP A 198 -17.04 6.80 14.35
CA ASP A 198 -17.74 8.07 14.57
C ASP A 198 -16.84 9.08 15.30
N TRP A 199 -16.08 8.62 16.31
CA TRP A 199 -15.12 9.47 17.01
C TRP A 199 -14.04 10.03 16.07
N VAL A 200 -13.42 9.17 15.25
CA VAL A 200 -12.34 9.60 14.34
C VAL A 200 -12.85 10.51 13.23
N LYS A 201 -14.10 10.32 12.77
CA LYS A 201 -14.76 11.24 11.84
C LYS A 201 -15.06 12.60 12.48
N GLN A 202 -15.49 12.63 13.73
CA GLN A 202 -15.69 13.87 14.48
C GLN A 202 -14.36 14.62 14.65
N PHE A 203 -13.30 13.92 15.07
CA PHE A 203 -11.96 14.50 15.16
C PHE A 203 -11.49 15.06 13.80
N TRP A 204 -11.61 14.26 12.73
CA TRP A 204 -11.29 14.70 11.37
C TRP A 204 -12.04 15.97 10.96
N SER A 205 -13.34 16.07 11.26
CA SER A 205 -14.14 17.25 10.91
C SER A 205 -13.61 18.57 11.52
N GLN A 206 -12.88 18.49 12.64
CA GLN A 206 -12.26 19.65 13.29
C GLN A 206 -10.96 20.07 12.61
N ILE A 207 -10.22 19.15 11.99
CA ILE A 207 -8.88 19.41 11.42
C ILE A 207 -8.85 19.40 9.88
N ALA A 208 -9.88 18.86 9.21
CA ALA A 208 -9.87 18.60 7.77
C ALA A 208 -9.52 19.84 6.94
N HIS A 209 -10.08 20.99 7.28
CA HIS A 209 -9.82 22.25 6.58
C HIS A 209 -8.37 22.75 6.69
N ASN A 210 -7.61 22.27 7.67
CA ASN A 210 -6.20 22.60 7.86
C ASN A 210 -5.26 21.62 7.13
N ILE A 211 -5.78 20.53 6.58
CA ILE A 211 -4.99 19.60 5.76
C ILE A 211 -4.85 20.21 4.36
N PRO A 212 -3.63 20.40 3.82
CA PRO A 212 -3.47 20.91 2.47
C PRO A 212 -4.11 20.00 1.41
N TYR A 213 -4.57 20.58 0.30
CA TYR A 213 -5.16 19.80 -0.79
C TYR A 213 -4.15 18.80 -1.36
N GLY A 214 -4.60 17.55 -1.56
CA GLY A 214 -3.76 16.45 -2.04
C GLY A 214 -2.85 15.81 -0.99
N TRP A 215 -2.76 16.39 0.21
CA TRP A 215 -2.04 15.77 1.32
C TRP A 215 -2.93 14.77 2.05
N ARG A 216 -2.28 13.80 2.70
CA ARG A 216 -2.98 12.86 3.57
C ARG A 216 -2.23 12.57 4.85
N ILE A 217 -2.99 12.34 5.90
CA ILE A 217 -2.51 11.92 7.20
C ILE A 217 -2.94 10.48 7.41
N CYS A 218 -2.00 9.62 7.75
CA CYS A 218 -2.27 8.22 8.06
C CYS A 218 -1.98 7.95 9.54
N GLY A 219 -2.95 7.30 10.20
CA GLY A 219 -2.88 6.92 11.59
C GLY A 219 -3.72 5.68 11.88
N GLU A 220 -3.73 5.29 13.14
CA GLU A 220 -4.51 4.16 13.63
C GLU A 220 -5.70 4.69 14.43
N ASN A 221 -6.92 4.27 14.06
CA ASN A 221 -8.13 4.47 14.85
C ASN A 221 -8.21 3.35 15.89
N LEU A 222 -8.12 3.75 17.16
CA LEU A 222 -8.06 2.89 18.34
C LEU A 222 -9.30 3.05 19.20
N PHE A 223 -10.40 3.61 18.67
CA PHE A 223 -11.63 3.75 19.44
C PHE A 223 -12.18 2.39 19.89
N ALA A 224 -12.32 1.44 18.96
CA ALA A 224 -12.79 0.09 19.28
C ALA A 224 -11.62 -0.83 19.62
N LYS A 225 -11.82 -1.67 20.63
CA LYS A 225 -10.96 -2.80 20.94
C LYS A 225 -10.99 -3.80 19.79
N HIS A 226 -9.80 -4.20 19.35
CA HIS A 226 -9.59 -5.30 18.39
C HIS A 226 -9.11 -6.54 19.15
N SER A 227 -7.87 -6.98 18.92
CA SER A 227 -7.24 -8.10 19.63
C SER A 227 -6.63 -7.66 20.96
N ILE A 228 -6.20 -6.40 21.07
CA ILE A 228 -5.62 -5.79 22.27
C ILE A 228 -6.60 -4.77 22.86
N ALA A 229 -6.79 -4.83 24.18
CA ALA A 229 -7.57 -3.85 24.93
C ALA A 229 -6.64 -2.81 25.55
N TYR A 230 -6.81 -1.55 25.16
CA TYR A 230 -6.01 -0.45 25.69
C TYR A 230 -6.76 0.28 26.80
N ASN A 231 -6.07 0.57 27.90
CA ASN A 231 -6.65 1.23 29.08
C ASN A 231 -6.14 2.65 29.34
N ASP A 232 -5.12 3.08 28.59
CA ASP A 232 -4.31 4.26 28.87
C ASP A 232 -3.84 4.98 27.58
N LEU A 233 -4.68 4.97 26.52
CA LEU A 233 -4.35 5.65 25.26
C LEU A 233 -4.15 7.15 25.45
N THR A 234 -3.23 7.75 24.69
CA THR A 234 -3.10 9.21 24.61
C THR A 234 -4.24 9.86 23.82
N SER A 235 -4.75 9.18 22.81
CA SER A 235 -5.86 9.57 21.96
C SER A 235 -6.42 8.34 21.27
N TYR A 236 -7.69 8.37 20.85
CA TYR A 236 -8.26 7.31 20.00
C TYR A 236 -7.76 7.35 18.56
N PHE A 237 -7.13 8.44 18.11
CA PHE A 237 -6.41 8.46 16.85
C PHE A 237 -4.94 8.77 17.08
N GLN A 238 -4.07 7.86 16.65
CA GLN A 238 -2.63 8.05 16.73
C GLN A 238 -2.01 8.07 15.34
N GLY A 239 -1.37 9.19 14.98
CA GLY A 239 -0.74 9.39 13.69
C GLY A 239 0.60 8.67 13.57
N PHE A 240 0.93 8.14 12.39
CA PHE A 240 2.23 7.52 12.13
C PHE A 240 2.90 7.95 10.81
N SER A 241 2.19 8.60 9.88
CA SER A 241 2.80 9.18 8.68
C SER A 241 1.95 10.27 8.04
N ILE A 242 2.59 11.19 7.33
CA ILE A 242 1.95 12.19 6.48
C ILE A 242 2.56 12.11 5.09
N TRP A 243 1.74 12.32 4.07
CA TRP A 243 2.14 12.27 2.68
C TRP A 243 1.67 13.52 1.95
N ASN A 244 2.55 14.07 1.11
CA ASN A 244 2.25 15.27 0.33
C ASN A 244 1.46 14.96 -0.97
N ASP A 245 1.16 16.01 -1.71
CA ASP A 245 0.45 16.01 -3.00
C ASP A 245 1.18 15.24 -4.11
N ARG A 246 2.49 15.01 -3.96
CA ARG A 246 3.33 14.18 -4.85
C ARG A 246 3.44 12.73 -4.40
N ASN A 247 2.64 12.33 -3.41
CA ASN A 247 2.65 10.99 -2.83
C ASN A 247 4.02 10.59 -2.26
N GLU A 248 4.68 11.53 -1.60
CA GLU A 248 5.92 11.32 -0.86
C GLU A 248 5.63 11.38 0.63
N CYS A 249 6.11 10.38 1.37
CA CYS A 249 6.03 10.36 2.82
C CYS A 249 7.01 11.38 3.37
N LEU A 250 6.55 12.29 4.22
CA LEU A 250 7.40 13.30 4.86
C LEU A 250 8.45 12.65 5.75
N SER A 251 9.52 13.39 6.06
CA SER A 251 10.43 12.97 7.12
C SER A 251 9.70 12.84 8.45
N TRP A 252 10.26 12.08 9.39
CA TRP A 252 9.64 11.92 10.71
C TRP A 252 9.56 13.24 11.47
N ASP A 253 10.60 14.06 11.38
CA ASP A 253 10.65 15.35 12.07
C ASP A 253 9.57 16.29 11.51
N GLU A 254 9.45 16.43 10.18
CA GLU A 254 8.34 17.18 9.56
C GLU A 254 6.98 16.59 9.91
N THR A 255 6.88 15.25 10.01
CA THR A 255 5.63 14.58 10.41
C THR A 255 5.22 15.01 11.82
N LEU A 256 6.17 15.09 12.76
CA LEU A 256 5.91 15.52 14.14
C LEU A 256 5.51 17.01 14.21
N GLU A 257 6.16 17.88 13.45
CA GLU A 257 5.79 19.30 13.35
C GLU A 257 4.34 19.47 12.90
N TRP A 258 3.93 18.74 11.86
CA TRP A 258 2.54 18.76 11.38
C TRP A 258 1.56 18.14 12.38
N PHE A 259 1.96 17.09 13.09
CA PHE A 259 1.12 16.51 14.14
C PHE A 259 0.91 17.47 15.29
N GLU A 260 1.92 18.24 15.69
CA GLU A 260 1.77 19.29 16.70
C GLU A 260 0.79 20.38 16.23
N LEU A 261 0.95 20.88 15.00
CA LEU A 261 0.06 21.89 14.42
C LEU A 261 -1.39 21.44 14.34
N LEU A 262 -1.62 20.16 14.05
CA LEU A 262 -2.95 19.57 13.89
C LEU A 262 -3.50 18.92 15.17
N GLN A 263 -2.76 19.02 16.29
CA GLN A 263 -3.12 18.40 17.58
C GLN A 263 -3.34 16.88 17.47
N ILE A 264 -2.53 16.21 16.66
CA ILE A 264 -2.55 14.75 16.47
C ILE A 264 -1.52 14.13 17.39
N ALA A 265 -1.93 13.18 18.23
CA ALA A 265 -0.98 12.39 19.01
C ALA A 265 -0.21 11.43 18.09
N PRO A 266 1.13 11.41 18.07
CA PRO A 266 1.87 10.38 17.36
C PRO A 266 1.75 9.03 18.08
N VAL A 267 1.94 7.94 17.32
CA VAL A 267 2.27 6.63 17.91
C VAL A 267 3.56 6.72 18.73
N LYS A 268 3.66 5.92 19.80
CA LYS A 268 4.81 5.95 20.72
C LYS A 268 6.11 5.57 19.99
N VAL A 269 7.13 6.40 20.10
CA VAL A 269 8.50 6.09 19.63
C VAL A 269 9.20 5.21 20.66
N LEU A 270 9.73 4.08 20.19
CA LEU A 270 10.49 3.11 20.97
C LEU A 270 12.01 3.24 20.73
N TYR A 271 12.39 3.72 19.54
CA TYR A 271 13.78 3.92 19.14
C TYR A 271 13.87 5.01 18.08
N ASP A 272 14.86 5.89 18.22
CA ASP A 272 15.22 6.92 17.26
C ASP A 272 16.74 7.09 17.27
N ASP A 273 17.41 6.40 16.34
CA ASP A 273 18.86 6.47 16.15
C ASP A 273 19.21 5.81 14.80
N ILE A 274 20.50 5.70 14.49
CA ILE A 274 21.00 4.86 13.39
C ILE A 274 20.56 3.41 13.61
N PHE A 275 20.18 2.74 12.52
CA PHE A 275 19.73 1.35 12.55
C PHE A 275 20.74 0.42 13.25
N ASP A 276 20.30 -0.20 14.33
CA ASP A 276 21.01 -1.23 15.09
C ASP A 276 20.07 -2.43 15.27
N GLU A 277 20.29 -3.47 14.47
CA GLU A 277 19.41 -4.64 14.42
C GLU A 277 19.27 -5.32 15.79
N GLU A 278 20.37 -5.40 16.56
CA GLU A 278 20.39 -6.10 17.84
C GLU A 278 19.68 -5.31 18.94
N LYS A 279 19.77 -3.98 18.93
CA LYS A 279 18.95 -3.14 19.82
C LYS A 279 17.47 -3.21 19.44
N ILE A 280 17.16 -3.12 18.16
CA ILE A 280 15.76 -3.12 17.67
C ILE A 280 15.06 -4.44 17.98
N LYS A 281 15.73 -5.59 17.79
CA LYS A 281 15.19 -6.91 18.18
C LYS A 281 14.81 -6.98 19.66
N LYS A 282 15.53 -6.26 20.53
CA LYS A 282 15.30 -6.24 21.99
C LYS A 282 14.20 -5.28 22.43
N LEU A 283 13.66 -4.44 21.55
CA LEU A 283 12.59 -3.49 21.87
C LEU A 283 11.27 -4.18 22.24
N TYR A 284 11.08 -5.42 21.78
CA TYR A 284 9.90 -6.21 22.12
C TYR A 284 10.31 -7.35 23.06
N LEU A 285 9.84 -7.31 24.30
CA LEU A 285 10.06 -8.39 25.26
C LEU A 285 8.86 -9.34 25.24
N ALA A 286 9.09 -10.62 25.49
CA ALA A 286 8.02 -11.63 25.56
C ALA A 286 6.97 -11.30 26.64
N THR A 287 7.30 -10.46 27.61
CA THR A 287 6.40 -9.95 28.66
C THR A 287 5.40 -8.91 28.16
N ASP A 288 5.61 -8.32 26.98
CA ASP A 288 4.73 -7.28 26.40
C ASP A 288 3.55 -7.87 25.60
N TRP A 289 3.35 -9.19 25.68
CA TRP A 289 2.43 -9.97 24.86
C TRP A 289 0.97 -9.53 24.96
N GLU A 290 0.55 -9.03 26.11
CA GLU A 290 -0.84 -8.58 26.33
C GLU A 290 -1.06 -7.10 25.95
N ARG A 291 0.02 -6.34 25.71
CA ARG A 291 -0.04 -4.86 25.62
C ARG A 291 0.30 -4.31 24.24
N SER A 292 1.10 -5.04 23.46
CA SER A 292 1.59 -4.55 22.17
C SER A 292 1.52 -5.62 21.09
N GLU A 293 1.19 -5.24 19.85
CA GLU A 293 1.23 -6.15 18.70
C GLU A 293 2.68 -6.40 18.25
N GLY A 294 3.54 -5.40 18.42
CA GLY A 294 4.90 -5.37 17.93
C GLY A 294 5.33 -3.94 17.62
N TYR A 295 6.11 -3.77 16.56
CA TYR A 295 6.64 -2.46 16.19
C TYR A 295 6.75 -2.27 14.68
N VAL A 296 6.82 -1.00 14.26
CA VAL A 296 7.06 -0.60 12.87
C VAL A 296 8.40 0.13 12.81
N ILE A 297 9.26 -0.26 11.88
CA ILE A 297 10.51 0.42 11.56
C ILE A 297 10.26 1.26 10.32
N ARG A 298 10.51 2.58 10.38
CA ARG A 298 10.53 3.45 9.20
C ARG A 298 11.85 4.22 9.11
N LYS A 299 12.29 4.54 7.90
CA LYS A 299 13.34 5.56 7.73
C LYS A 299 12.84 6.90 8.26
N ALA A 300 13.74 7.65 8.91
CA ALA A 300 13.43 8.98 9.40
C ALA A 300 13.34 10.01 8.25
N THR A 301 14.07 9.79 7.15
CA THR A 301 14.06 10.68 5.98
C THR A 301 12.77 10.57 5.17
N LYS A 302 12.47 11.61 4.40
CA LYS A 302 11.43 11.60 3.36
C LYS A 302 11.67 10.47 2.34
N PHE A 303 10.61 9.86 1.81
CA PHE A 303 10.72 8.87 0.72
C PHE A 303 9.47 8.82 -0.18
N PRO A 304 9.61 8.46 -1.48
CA PRO A 304 8.48 8.32 -2.38
C PRO A 304 7.66 7.05 -2.11
N TYR A 305 6.39 7.03 -2.51
CA TYR A 305 5.48 5.88 -2.34
C TYR A 305 6.04 4.55 -2.85
N GLY A 306 6.68 4.54 -4.02
CA GLY A 306 7.31 3.33 -4.57
C GLY A 306 8.43 2.73 -3.71
N ALA A 307 9.06 3.55 -2.88
CA ALA A 307 10.11 3.12 -1.96
C ALA A 307 9.56 2.59 -0.63
N PHE A 308 8.24 2.63 -0.37
CA PHE A 308 7.66 2.22 0.92
C PHE A 308 8.13 0.83 1.37
N LYS A 309 8.17 -0.15 0.46
CA LYS A 309 8.59 -1.55 0.71
C LYS A 309 10.04 -1.70 1.21
N ILE A 310 10.91 -0.72 0.95
CA ILE A 310 12.31 -0.68 1.39
C ILE A 310 12.58 0.41 2.45
N CYS A 311 11.55 1.18 2.81
CA CYS A 311 11.65 2.26 3.79
C CYS A 311 10.84 1.99 5.04
N VAL A 312 9.91 1.01 5.01
CA VAL A 312 9.04 0.66 6.14
C VAL A 312 8.93 -0.85 6.24
N ALA A 313 9.13 -1.38 7.45
CA ALA A 313 8.94 -2.79 7.79
C ALA A 313 8.25 -2.92 9.14
N LYS A 314 7.63 -4.06 9.42
CA LYS A 314 6.97 -4.35 10.69
C LYS A 314 7.50 -5.61 11.33
N TYR A 315 7.49 -5.65 12.65
CA TYR A 315 7.60 -6.84 13.46
C TYR A 315 6.26 -7.07 14.13
N VAL A 316 5.74 -8.29 14.03
CA VAL A 316 4.49 -8.71 14.67
C VAL A 316 4.78 -9.98 15.46
N ARG A 317 4.30 -10.00 16.70
CA ARG A 317 4.43 -11.13 17.62
C ARG A 317 3.74 -12.40 17.10
N ASP A 318 4.15 -13.54 17.64
CA ASP A 318 3.50 -14.82 17.32
C ASP A 318 2.07 -14.88 17.87
N ASN A 319 1.19 -15.59 17.17
CA ASN A 319 -0.23 -15.82 17.52
C ASN A 319 -1.09 -14.56 17.74
N HIS A 320 -0.72 -13.40 17.18
CA HIS A 320 -1.51 -12.17 17.32
C HIS A 320 -2.93 -12.30 16.74
N VAL A 321 -3.11 -13.09 15.67
CA VAL A 321 -4.42 -13.30 15.02
C VAL A 321 -4.88 -14.74 15.24
N ALA A 322 -5.55 -15.01 16.36
CA ALA A 322 -6.20 -16.30 16.61
C ALA A 322 -7.69 -16.32 16.19
N THR A 323 -8.30 -15.16 15.92
CA THR A 323 -9.73 -15.05 15.57
C THR A 323 -9.92 -14.44 14.19
N SER A 324 -9.94 -15.31 13.18
CA SER A 324 -10.22 -15.00 11.78
C SER A 324 -11.69 -14.61 11.48
N LYS A 325 -12.49 -14.25 12.50
CA LYS A 325 -13.81 -13.68 12.29
C LYS A 325 -13.64 -12.16 12.34
N HIS A 326 -13.69 -11.52 11.17
CA HIS A 326 -13.79 -10.07 10.99
C HIS A 326 -14.42 -9.41 12.23
N TRP A 327 -13.64 -8.65 12.98
CA TRP A 327 -14.07 -7.97 14.22
C TRP A 327 -15.34 -7.12 14.03
N MET A 328 -15.59 -6.66 12.79
CA MET A 328 -16.79 -5.93 12.39
C MET A 328 -18.09 -6.78 12.38
N TYR A 329 -18.02 -8.11 12.40
CA TYR A 329 -19.20 -8.98 12.32
C TYR A 329 -19.38 -9.79 13.61
N GLY A 330 -20.35 -9.37 14.42
CA GLY A 330 -20.95 -10.21 15.45
C GLY A 330 -20.50 -9.99 16.89
N GLN A 331 -19.70 -8.95 17.17
CA GLN A 331 -19.42 -8.52 18.55
C GLN A 331 -19.81 -7.06 18.77
N PRO A 332 -20.35 -6.70 19.95
CA PRO A 332 -20.60 -5.30 20.30
C PRO A 332 -19.28 -4.52 20.31
N VAL A 333 -19.34 -3.26 19.88
CA VAL A 333 -18.17 -2.37 19.89
C VAL A 333 -17.81 -2.08 21.35
N GLU A 334 -16.68 -2.61 21.81
CA GLU A 334 -16.09 -2.30 23.11
C GLU A 334 -15.09 -1.15 22.94
N PRO A 335 -15.34 0.05 23.52
CA PRO A 335 -14.40 1.15 23.41
C PRO A 335 -13.15 0.91 24.27
N ASN A 336 -11.98 1.26 23.73
CA ASN A 336 -10.75 1.40 24.53
C ASN A 336 -10.87 2.59 25.49
N LYS A 337 -9.89 2.77 26.39
CA LYS A 337 -9.87 3.89 27.33
C LYS A 337 -8.67 4.82 27.07
N ILE A 338 -8.92 6.12 27.23
CA ILE A 338 -7.90 7.16 27.21
C ILE A 338 -7.38 7.36 28.63
N SER A 339 -6.09 7.67 28.76
CA SER A 339 -5.49 8.08 30.03
C SER A 339 -6.22 9.31 30.60
N PRO A 340 -6.61 9.31 31.88
CA PRO A 340 -7.18 10.51 32.49
C PRO A 340 -6.18 11.67 32.42
N SER A 341 -6.64 12.81 31.91
CA SER A 341 -5.89 14.06 31.76
C SER A 341 -5.45 14.66 33.08
#